data_AF-A0AA45WUX8-F1
#
_entry.id   AF-A0AA45WUX8-F1
#
_cell.length_a   1.000
_cell.length_b   1.000
_cell.length_c   1.000
_cell.angle_alpha   90.00
_cell.angle_beta   90.00
_cell.angle_gamma   90.00
#
_symmetry.space_group_name_H-M   'P 1'
#
loop_
_entity.id
_entity.type
_entity.pdbx_description
1 polymer ?
#
loop_
_entity_poly.entity_id
_entity_poly.type
_entity_poly.pdbx_seq_one_letter_code
_entity_poly.pdbx_strand_id
1 'polypeptide(L)'
;MKKKGTPCSKPTWLAVLAVMLWMLPATMPVSAETTLPRIIKNGEPVQHQQEQQDDQWYHWEDVQQLKQAAPGWMTFINHSQGYELEVPDTWEADMSLSAVRAVLEDAETRLEIYYDNFNRTVHSASSYIAYSRGFLDNRLDHQMESRETISVNGMTVDFLQWRRTPMAAMEADRPYYAKAVYVKNSREVYTLLFKSTRPLENHREIIESFRLTETTATPGLHVNYKPVEREWNEGTQRFYDHYFINNEEMAWGIFESSAPRNFSPLTQLENQLDHQFRFLLLYKNLGSEFPRQELINARERDRHVVLTLQTEYLDKSLNNRSLYALLEGEHDHLLAAFAQGLKDFGDPVLFRLNNEMNGDWCSYSAYWSSMDTEVYLASWRYVYEYFEKAGVNNVIWVWNPHDDSFPGFAWNHYLTYYPGDDYVDLIGLTGYNPGTYFPGEPWRPFHEIYPPLYDEYMRLFQHPFIITEFGSNSHGGDKTQWIHAMFYHMPRFENIRVAIWWNGIDWDAAGNPGRIYKLDEAPEYVAAFREGLSRYKTPPLPPIPGEAADDETDSETDEEGTTGGADSEDAEAADEEDETGDTESE
;
A
#
# COMPACT_ATOMS: atom_id res chain seq x y z
N MET A 1 -2.87 -57.35 67.98
CA MET A 1 -3.65 -57.02 69.19
C MET A 1 -5.10 -56.72 68.79
N LYS A 2 -6.04 -57.47 69.40
CA LYS A 2 -7.48 -57.24 69.67
C LYS A 2 -8.33 -56.46 68.63
N LYS A 3 -9.30 -57.11 67.93
CA LYS A 3 -10.71 -57.45 68.36
C LYS A 3 -11.56 -56.18 68.50
N LYS A 4 -12.84 -56.03 68.12
CA LYS A 4 -14.04 -56.80 67.67
C LYS A 4 -15.11 -55.68 67.44
N GLY A 5 -16.24 -55.79 66.74
CA GLY A 5 -16.95 -56.90 66.13
C GLY A 5 -18.32 -56.44 65.59
N THR A 6 -18.91 -57.29 64.75
CA THR A 6 -20.34 -57.40 64.36
C THR A 6 -21.17 -57.99 65.54
N PRO A 7 -22.54 -58.02 65.58
CA PRO A 7 -23.37 -58.80 64.62
C PRO A 7 -24.88 -58.46 64.41
N CYS A 8 -25.48 -59.19 63.44
CA CYS A 8 -26.90 -59.63 63.28
C CYS A 8 -27.98 -58.61 62.86
N SER A 9 -28.94 -58.89 61.96
CA SER A 9 -29.71 -60.14 61.70
C SER A 9 -30.23 -60.31 60.24
N LYS A 10 -30.46 -61.58 59.83
CA LYS A 10 -31.08 -62.08 58.56
C LYS A 10 -32.64 -62.13 58.63
N PRO A 11 -33.40 -62.82 57.72
CA PRO A 11 -33.62 -62.67 56.26
C PRO A 11 -35.14 -62.73 55.87
N THR A 12 -35.52 -62.51 54.59
CA THR A 12 -36.73 -63.13 53.99
C THR A 12 -36.71 -63.22 52.44
N TRP A 13 -36.60 -64.46 51.96
CA TRP A 13 -37.22 -65.15 50.81
C TRP A 13 -37.46 -64.51 49.42
N LEU A 14 -36.71 -65.06 48.44
CA LEU A 14 -37.10 -65.66 47.15
C LEU A 14 -38.37 -65.17 46.41
N ALA A 15 -38.17 -64.74 45.15
CA ALA A 15 -38.83 -65.34 43.99
C ALA A 15 -38.04 -65.06 42.70
N VAL A 16 -37.60 -66.14 42.04
CA VAL A 16 -37.06 -66.14 40.68
C VAL A 16 -38.25 -66.23 39.71
N LEU A 17 -38.33 -65.32 38.75
CA LEU A 17 -39.10 -65.53 37.53
C LEU A 17 -38.29 -65.04 36.33
N ALA A 18 -37.95 -65.98 35.46
CA ALA A 18 -37.35 -65.72 34.16
C ALA A 18 -38.44 -65.22 33.19
N VAL A 19 -38.16 -64.14 32.47
CA VAL A 19 -38.84 -63.80 31.22
C VAL A 19 -37.76 -63.32 30.24
N MET A 20 -37.58 -64.11 29.18
CA MET A 20 -36.85 -63.71 27.98
C MET A 20 -37.58 -62.53 27.33
N LEU A 21 -36.87 -61.41 27.14
CA LEU A 21 -37.29 -60.35 26.22
C LEU A 21 -36.23 -60.20 25.14
N TRP A 22 -36.67 -60.26 23.88
CA TRP A 22 -35.89 -60.09 22.67
C TRP A 22 -35.22 -58.71 22.65
N MET A 23 -33.90 -58.66 22.42
CA MET A 23 -33.21 -57.44 22.02
C MET A 23 -33.45 -57.20 20.53
N LEU A 24 -34.30 -56.23 20.20
CA LEU A 24 -34.22 -55.52 18.92
C LEU A 24 -33.19 -54.39 19.09
N PRO A 25 -32.26 -54.18 18.16
CA PRO A 25 -31.41 -52.99 18.19
C PRO A 25 -32.28 -51.79 17.85
N ALA A 26 -32.57 -50.96 18.84
CA ALA A 26 -33.08 -49.63 18.59
C ALA A 26 -31.93 -48.82 17.97
N THR A 27 -31.88 -48.76 16.65
CA THR A 27 -31.14 -47.70 15.95
C THR A 27 -31.85 -46.40 16.28
N MET A 28 -31.35 -45.68 17.30
CA MET A 28 -31.70 -44.28 17.46
C MET A 28 -31.16 -43.55 16.23
N PRO A 29 -31.99 -42.80 15.48
CA PRO A 29 -31.44 -41.87 14.52
C PRO A 29 -30.61 -40.87 15.31
N VAL A 30 -29.32 -40.76 14.99
CA VAL A 30 -28.53 -39.58 15.34
C VAL A 30 -29.25 -38.43 14.65
N SER A 31 -29.99 -37.64 15.42
CA SER A 31 -30.48 -36.35 14.97
C SER A 31 -29.24 -35.58 14.55
N ALA A 32 -29.10 -35.29 13.25
CA ALA A 32 -28.17 -34.27 12.80
C ALA A 32 -28.55 -33.01 13.57
N GLU A 33 -27.70 -32.55 14.49
CA GLU A 33 -27.83 -31.21 15.03
C GLU A 33 -27.72 -30.28 13.82
N THR A 34 -28.84 -29.69 13.40
CA THR A 34 -28.84 -28.59 12.44
C THR A 34 -28.04 -27.47 13.08
N THR A 35 -26.78 -27.36 12.70
CA THR A 35 -25.93 -26.22 13.00
C THR A 35 -26.61 -24.98 12.44
N LEU A 36 -26.88 -24.01 13.31
CA LEU A 36 -27.46 -22.74 12.88
C LEU A 36 -26.51 -22.07 11.87
N PRO A 37 -27.05 -21.32 10.89
CA PRO A 37 -26.23 -20.57 9.96
C PRO A 37 -25.27 -19.64 10.72
N ARG A 38 -24.00 -19.58 10.30
CA ARG A 38 -23.08 -18.53 10.78
C ARG A 38 -23.35 -17.29 9.93
N ILE A 39 -23.69 -16.18 10.59
CA ILE A 39 -23.98 -14.90 9.92
C ILE A 39 -22.79 -13.97 10.15
N ILE A 40 -22.34 -13.32 9.09
CA ILE A 40 -21.36 -12.23 9.16
C ILE A 40 -22.11 -10.96 8.79
N LYS A 41 -22.06 -9.96 9.66
CA LYS A 41 -22.76 -8.70 9.49
C LYS A 41 -21.79 -7.55 9.69
N ASN A 42 -21.68 -6.68 8.70
CA ASN A 42 -20.73 -5.58 8.67
C ASN A 42 -19.30 -6.03 8.98
N GLY A 43 -18.86 -7.10 8.31
CA GLY A 43 -17.52 -7.67 8.46
C GLY A 43 -17.33 -8.60 9.67
N GLU A 44 -18.26 -8.59 10.64
CA GLU A 44 -18.08 -9.27 11.92
C GLU A 44 -19.02 -10.48 12.11
N PRO A 45 -18.55 -11.60 12.69
CA PRO A 45 -19.43 -12.72 13.04
C PRO A 45 -20.48 -12.33 14.09
N VAL A 46 -21.74 -12.66 13.83
CA VAL A 46 -22.85 -12.43 14.78
C VAL A 46 -22.89 -13.56 15.81
N GLN A 47 -22.79 -13.22 17.10
CA GLN A 47 -22.98 -14.20 18.19
C GLN A 47 -24.46 -14.53 18.34
N HIS A 48 -24.80 -15.84 18.37
CA HIS A 48 -26.19 -16.36 18.46
C HIS A 48 -26.91 -16.11 19.80
N GLN A 49 -26.51 -15.11 20.59
CA GLN A 49 -27.23 -14.69 21.79
C GLN A 49 -27.65 -13.22 21.65
N GLN A 50 -28.95 -13.02 21.39
CA GLN A 50 -29.67 -11.76 21.17
C GLN A 50 -29.80 -11.36 19.69
N GLU A 51 -31.05 -11.41 19.22
CA GLU A 51 -31.59 -10.72 18.04
C GLU A 51 -31.22 -11.26 16.66
N GLN A 52 -31.89 -12.34 16.25
CA GLN A 52 -32.84 -12.38 15.11
C GLN A 52 -33.07 -13.85 14.73
N GLN A 53 -34.32 -14.29 14.88
CA GLN A 53 -34.73 -15.65 14.54
C GLN A 53 -35.13 -15.81 13.07
N ASP A 54 -34.98 -14.78 12.24
CA ASP A 54 -35.37 -14.80 10.83
C ASP A 54 -34.29 -14.15 9.97
N ASP A 55 -34.12 -14.68 8.75
CA ASP A 55 -33.31 -14.12 7.65
C ASP A 55 -33.80 -12.70 7.25
N GLN A 56 -33.74 -11.72 8.16
CA GLN A 56 -34.21 -10.34 7.95
C GLN A 56 -33.14 -9.31 8.32
N TRP A 57 -32.50 -8.77 7.31
CA TRP A 57 -31.61 -7.62 7.39
C TRP A 57 -32.16 -6.45 6.58
N TYR A 58 -31.65 -5.25 6.86
CA TYR A 58 -31.93 -4.10 6.02
C TYR A 58 -31.05 -4.13 4.78
N HIS A 59 -31.57 -3.61 3.66
CA HIS A 59 -30.85 -3.63 2.38
C HIS A 59 -29.52 -2.85 2.39
N TRP A 60 -29.33 -1.95 3.36
CA TRP A 60 -28.11 -1.13 3.52
C TRP A 60 -27.07 -1.78 4.44
N GLU A 61 -27.42 -2.87 5.13
CA GLU A 61 -26.48 -3.66 5.93
C GLU A 61 -25.63 -4.53 5.01
N ASP A 62 -24.41 -4.85 5.44
CA ASP A 62 -23.56 -5.81 4.74
C ASP A 62 -23.71 -7.19 5.39
N VAL A 63 -24.19 -8.18 4.64
CA VAL A 63 -24.56 -9.49 5.22
C VAL A 63 -24.08 -10.66 4.37
N GLN A 64 -23.46 -11.63 5.04
CA GLN A 64 -23.06 -12.92 4.47
C GLN A 64 -23.52 -14.04 5.39
N GLN A 65 -23.71 -15.24 4.81
CA GLN A 65 -24.14 -16.41 5.55
C GLN A 65 -23.34 -17.64 5.15
N LEU A 66 -23.02 -18.49 6.12
CA LEU A 66 -22.45 -19.82 5.91
C LEU A 66 -23.46 -20.86 6.43
N LYS A 67 -23.96 -21.72 5.55
CA LYS A 67 -24.98 -22.75 5.83
C LYS A 67 -24.40 -24.13 5.58
N GLN A 68 -24.70 -25.11 6.42
CA GLN A 68 -24.27 -26.49 6.14
C GLN A 68 -24.90 -26.98 4.83
N ALA A 69 -24.09 -27.47 3.89
CA ALA A 69 -24.55 -28.03 2.61
C ALA A 69 -24.60 -29.57 2.67
N ALA A 70 -23.45 -30.18 2.94
CA ALA A 70 -23.25 -31.62 3.10
C ALA A 70 -22.13 -31.86 4.13
N PRO A 71 -21.90 -33.10 4.63
CA PRO A 71 -20.76 -33.35 5.52
C PRO A 71 -19.44 -32.91 4.89
N GLY A 72 -18.68 -32.05 5.56
CA GLY A 72 -17.42 -31.48 5.04
C GLY A 72 -17.57 -30.22 4.18
N TRP A 73 -18.81 -29.77 3.92
CA TRP A 73 -19.11 -28.67 3.01
C TRP A 73 -20.13 -27.69 3.57
N MET A 74 -19.92 -26.40 3.30
CA MET A 74 -20.86 -25.33 3.59
C MET A 74 -21.14 -24.47 2.36
N THR A 75 -22.37 -23.99 2.22
CA THR A 75 -22.74 -22.95 1.26
C THR A 75 -22.41 -21.59 1.87
N PHE A 76 -21.48 -20.87 1.25
CA PHE A 76 -21.27 -19.45 1.49
C PHE A 76 -22.21 -18.64 0.59
N ILE A 77 -22.98 -17.74 1.19
CA ILE A 77 -23.93 -16.86 0.51
C ILE A 77 -23.50 -15.43 0.79
N ASN A 78 -23.17 -14.68 -0.26
CA ASN A 78 -22.86 -13.26 -0.19
C ASN A 78 -24.08 -12.45 -0.65
N HIS A 79 -24.91 -12.01 0.32
CA HIS A 79 -26.14 -11.27 0.03
C HIS A 79 -25.86 -9.87 -0.52
N SER A 80 -24.68 -9.32 -0.24
CA SER A 80 -24.26 -7.99 -0.65
C SER A 80 -23.80 -7.93 -2.11
N GLN A 81 -23.20 -9.00 -2.61
CA GLN A 81 -22.72 -9.09 -4.00
C GLN A 81 -23.52 -10.07 -4.87
N GLY A 82 -24.53 -10.76 -4.33
CA GLY A 82 -25.51 -11.55 -5.08
C GLY A 82 -24.95 -12.85 -5.66
N TYR A 83 -24.22 -13.62 -4.86
CA TYR A 83 -23.77 -14.96 -5.25
C TYR A 83 -23.76 -15.95 -4.09
N GLU A 84 -23.70 -17.24 -4.43
CA GLU A 84 -23.42 -18.32 -3.50
C GLU A 84 -22.51 -19.37 -4.14
N LEU A 85 -21.80 -20.13 -3.31
CA LEU A 85 -20.97 -21.27 -3.69
C LEU A 85 -20.75 -22.20 -2.49
N GLU A 86 -20.38 -23.45 -2.76
CA GLU A 86 -20.02 -24.43 -1.74
C GLU A 86 -18.49 -24.43 -1.53
N VAL A 87 -18.07 -24.42 -0.26
CA VAL A 87 -16.67 -24.46 0.18
C VAL A 87 -16.50 -25.45 1.34
N PRO A 88 -15.28 -25.94 1.61
CA PRO A 88 -15.03 -26.81 2.75
C PRO A 88 -15.50 -26.19 4.07
N ASP A 89 -16.07 -27.01 4.97
CA ASP A 89 -16.63 -26.52 6.23
C ASP A 89 -15.58 -26.10 7.28
N THR A 90 -14.31 -26.33 6.97
CA THR A 90 -13.13 -25.88 7.73
C THR A 90 -12.67 -24.48 7.36
N TRP A 91 -13.16 -23.89 6.26
CA TRP A 91 -12.74 -22.57 5.82
C TRP A 91 -13.37 -21.48 6.67
N GLU A 92 -12.56 -20.47 6.97
CA GLU A 92 -12.98 -19.23 7.63
C GLU A 92 -13.18 -18.13 6.59
N ALA A 93 -14.09 -17.20 6.89
CA ALA A 93 -14.44 -16.11 6.00
C ALA A 93 -13.98 -14.78 6.60
N ASP A 94 -13.24 -13.99 5.82
CA ASP A 94 -12.90 -12.59 6.12
C ASP A 94 -13.67 -11.68 5.16
N MET A 95 -14.51 -10.84 5.76
CA MET A 95 -15.38 -9.87 5.09
C MET A 95 -15.04 -8.42 5.48
N SER A 96 -13.86 -8.18 6.08
CA SER A 96 -13.39 -6.84 6.47
C SER A 96 -13.35 -5.87 5.28
N LEU A 97 -13.06 -6.37 4.08
CA LEU A 97 -13.03 -5.62 2.82
C LEU A 97 -14.15 -6.04 1.86
N SER A 98 -15.34 -6.37 2.36
CA SER A 98 -16.48 -6.88 1.56
C SER A 98 -16.84 -6.05 0.31
N ALA A 99 -16.64 -4.72 0.33
CA ALA A 99 -16.77 -3.86 -0.85
C ALA A 99 -15.77 -4.13 -1.97
N VAL A 100 -14.64 -4.77 -1.66
CA VAL A 100 -13.53 -5.10 -2.57
C VAL A 100 -13.51 -6.61 -2.86
N ARG A 101 -13.51 -7.44 -1.81
CA ARG A 101 -13.41 -8.89 -1.92
C ARG A 101 -14.01 -9.63 -0.73
N ALA A 102 -14.41 -10.87 -0.96
CA ALA A 102 -14.53 -11.88 0.09
C ALA A 102 -13.28 -12.76 0.10
N VAL A 103 -12.81 -13.14 1.29
CA VAL A 103 -11.75 -14.12 1.46
C VAL A 103 -12.32 -15.33 2.19
N LEU A 104 -12.09 -16.53 1.65
CA LEU A 104 -12.43 -17.80 2.29
C LEU A 104 -11.16 -18.65 2.31
N GLU A 105 -10.70 -19.06 3.49
CA GLU A 105 -9.41 -19.76 3.57
C GLU A 105 -9.29 -20.73 4.75
N ASP A 106 -8.30 -21.62 4.63
CA ASP A 106 -7.69 -22.35 5.73
C ASP A 106 -6.17 -22.17 5.71
N ALA A 107 -5.46 -22.94 6.53
CA ALA A 107 -4.00 -22.88 6.61
C ALA A 107 -3.27 -23.22 5.29
N GLU A 108 -3.93 -23.88 4.34
CA GLU A 108 -3.32 -24.33 3.10
C GLU A 108 -3.80 -23.53 1.89
N THR A 109 -5.12 -23.32 1.78
CA THR A 109 -5.76 -22.80 0.57
C THR A 109 -6.57 -21.55 0.89
N ARG A 110 -6.43 -20.57 0.01
CA ARG A 110 -7.16 -19.31 0.06
C ARG A 110 -7.89 -19.07 -1.25
N LEU A 111 -9.15 -18.71 -1.13
CA LEU A 111 -10.01 -18.26 -2.21
C LEU A 111 -10.35 -16.79 -1.98
N GLU A 112 -10.01 -15.95 -2.96
CA GLU A 112 -10.43 -14.56 -3.02
C GLU A 112 -11.52 -14.41 -4.10
N ILE A 113 -12.65 -13.83 -3.72
CA ILE A 113 -13.79 -13.63 -4.63
C ILE A 113 -13.98 -12.14 -4.87
N TYR A 114 -13.92 -11.76 -6.14
CA TYR A 114 -14.07 -10.39 -6.62
C TYR A 114 -15.32 -10.24 -7.46
N TYR A 115 -15.98 -9.09 -7.36
CA TYR A 115 -17.01 -8.65 -8.29
C TYR A 115 -16.58 -7.32 -8.91
N ASP A 116 -16.46 -7.30 -10.23
CA ASP A 116 -16.11 -6.09 -10.96
C ASP A 116 -17.28 -5.66 -11.85
N ASN A 117 -17.61 -4.37 -11.77
CA ASN A 117 -18.62 -3.72 -12.59
C ASN A 117 -17.99 -2.59 -13.41
N PHE A 118 -17.74 -2.85 -14.68
CA PHE A 118 -17.06 -1.94 -15.58
C PHE A 118 -17.97 -0.88 -16.20
N ASN A 119 -19.21 -0.73 -15.73
CA ASN A 119 -20.07 0.37 -16.18
C ASN A 119 -19.40 1.71 -15.86
N ARG A 120 -19.30 2.59 -16.87
CA ARG A 120 -18.60 3.89 -16.82
C ARG A 120 -17.07 3.82 -16.76
N THR A 121 -16.49 2.64 -16.97
CA THR A 121 -15.04 2.49 -17.21
C THR A 121 -14.77 2.21 -18.68
N VAL A 122 -13.50 2.28 -19.07
CA VAL A 122 -13.04 1.85 -20.40
C VAL A 122 -12.99 0.32 -20.56
N HIS A 123 -13.14 -0.43 -19.47
CA HIS A 123 -12.97 -1.88 -19.45
C HIS A 123 -14.26 -2.64 -19.79
N SER A 124 -14.07 -3.91 -20.16
CA SER A 124 -15.09 -4.92 -20.43
C SER A 124 -14.64 -6.25 -19.84
N ALA A 125 -15.54 -7.23 -19.73
CA ALA A 125 -15.18 -8.59 -19.34
C ALA A 125 -14.02 -9.15 -20.17
N SER A 126 -14.03 -8.91 -21.49
CA SER A 126 -12.98 -9.36 -22.40
C SER A 126 -11.62 -8.68 -22.12
N SER A 127 -11.62 -7.36 -21.91
CA SER A 127 -10.37 -6.65 -21.58
C SER A 127 -9.86 -7.02 -20.20
N TYR A 128 -10.75 -7.23 -19.22
CA TYR A 128 -10.39 -7.71 -17.89
C TYR A 128 -9.70 -9.08 -17.96
N ILE A 129 -10.30 -10.04 -18.68
CA ILE A 129 -9.71 -11.37 -18.87
C ILE A 129 -8.35 -11.27 -19.56
N ALA A 130 -8.22 -10.44 -20.59
CA ALA A 130 -6.94 -10.23 -21.29
C ALA A 130 -5.87 -9.65 -20.38
N TYR A 131 -6.21 -8.58 -19.67
CA TYR A 131 -5.27 -7.84 -18.83
C TYR A 131 -4.85 -8.65 -17.61
N SER A 132 -5.78 -9.38 -16.98
CA SER A 132 -5.53 -10.25 -15.81
C SER A 132 -4.71 -11.51 -16.13
N ARG A 133 -4.02 -11.56 -17.28
CA ARG A 133 -3.10 -12.63 -17.69
C ARG A 133 -1.69 -12.11 -18.01
N GLY A 134 -1.45 -10.79 -17.89
CA GLY A 134 -0.19 -10.15 -18.26
C GLY A 134 1.03 -10.73 -17.54
N PHE A 135 0.89 -11.12 -16.27
CA PHE A 135 1.96 -11.77 -15.51
C PHE A 135 2.54 -13.04 -16.18
N LEU A 136 1.77 -13.73 -17.03
CA LEU A 136 2.22 -14.93 -17.75
C LEU A 136 3.29 -14.64 -18.82
N ASP A 137 3.51 -13.36 -19.17
CA ASP A 137 4.62 -12.98 -20.04
C ASP A 137 5.97 -13.22 -19.35
N ASN A 138 6.02 -13.17 -18.01
CA ASN A 138 7.15 -13.70 -17.25
C ASN A 138 7.06 -15.23 -17.15
N ARG A 139 7.67 -15.91 -18.13
CA ARG A 139 7.77 -17.38 -18.19
C ARG A 139 8.87 -17.98 -17.33
N LEU A 140 9.72 -17.14 -16.71
CA LEU A 140 10.77 -17.61 -15.80
C LEU A 140 10.14 -18.00 -14.47
N ASP A 141 9.23 -17.15 -13.97
CA ASP A 141 8.58 -17.40 -12.68
C ASP A 141 7.18 -17.96 -12.79
N HIS A 142 6.51 -17.92 -13.95
CA HIS A 142 5.16 -18.44 -14.09
C HIS A 142 5.10 -19.58 -15.12
N GLN A 143 4.51 -20.69 -14.70
CA GLN A 143 4.22 -21.83 -15.55
C GLN A 143 2.71 -22.05 -15.64
N MET A 144 2.14 -21.72 -16.79
CA MET A 144 0.76 -22.07 -17.10
C MET A 144 0.60 -23.59 -17.20
N GLU A 145 -0.38 -24.14 -16.47
CA GLU A 145 -0.68 -25.56 -16.42
C GLU A 145 -1.86 -25.91 -17.34
N SER A 146 -2.92 -25.09 -17.30
CA SER A 146 -4.08 -25.28 -18.18
C SER A 146 -4.83 -23.97 -18.42
N ARG A 147 -5.56 -23.92 -19.53
CA ARG A 147 -6.47 -22.83 -19.84
C ARG A 147 -7.65 -23.34 -20.64
N GLU A 148 -8.86 -23.01 -20.19
CA GLU A 148 -10.11 -23.53 -20.75
C GLU A 148 -11.17 -22.42 -20.74
N THR A 149 -12.17 -22.58 -21.61
CA THR A 149 -13.44 -21.86 -21.46
C THR A 149 -14.49 -22.91 -21.15
N ILE A 150 -15.10 -22.81 -19.96
CA ILE A 150 -16.10 -23.76 -19.48
C ILE A 150 -17.45 -23.07 -19.34
N SER A 151 -18.52 -23.86 -19.17
CA SER A 151 -19.86 -23.34 -18.88
C SER A 151 -20.32 -23.85 -17.53
N VAL A 152 -20.68 -22.93 -16.63
CA VAL A 152 -21.17 -23.23 -15.28
C VAL A 152 -22.49 -22.52 -15.10
N ASN A 153 -23.56 -23.28 -14.83
CA ASN A 153 -24.91 -22.75 -14.58
C ASN A 153 -25.38 -21.73 -15.64
N GLY A 154 -25.01 -21.95 -16.92
CA GLY A 154 -25.36 -21.08 -18.05
C GLY A 154 -24.45 -19.87 -18.26
N MET A 155 -23.46 -19.64 -17.40
CA MET A 155 -22.45 -18.60 -17.56
C MET A 155 -21.20 -19.14 -18.28
N THR A 156 -20.56 -18.30 -19.08
CA THR A 156 -19.24 -18.57 -19.64
C THR A 156 -18.17 -18.26 -18.59
N VAL A 157 -17.22 -19.16 -18.41
CA VAL A 157 -16.11 -19.00 -17.45
C VAL A 157 -14.77 -19.13 -18.18
N ASP A 158 -13.92 -18.10 -18.13
CA ASP A 158 -12.50 -18.23 -18.52
C ASP A 158 -11.74 -18.81 -17.32
N PHE A 159 -11.27 -20.04 -17.50
CA PHE A 159 -10.52 -20.78 -16.49
C PHE A 159 -9.04 -20.80 -16.84
N LEU A 160 -8.20 -20.52 -15.84
CA LEU A 160 -6.75 -20.53 -15.95
C LEU A 160 -6.17 -21.19 -14.70
N GLN A 161 -5.22 -22.11 -14.89
CA GLN A 161 -4.44 -22.70 -13.81
C GLN A 161 -2.96 -22.54 -14.10
N TRP A 162 -2.18 -22.15 -13.10
CA TRP A 162 -0.75 -21.96 -13.20
C TRP A 162 -0.08 -22.18 -11.86
N ARG A 163 1.24 -22.27 -11.89
CA ARG A 163 2.07 -22.18 -10.70
C ARG A 163 3.14 -21.12 -10.90
N ARG A 164 3.64 -20.56 -9.80
CA ARG A 164 4.84 -19.71 -9.84
C ARG A 164 6.02 -20.31 -9.09
N THR A 165 7.19 -19.70 -9.24
CA THR A 165 8.37 -20.00 -8.42
C THR A 165 8.02 -19.83 -6.92
N PRO A 166 8.28 -20.85 -6.09
CA PRO A 166 8.13 -20.72 -4.64
C PRO A 166 9.18 -19.77 -4.06
N MET A 167 8.79 -18.93 -3.09
CA MET A 167 9.65 -17.91 -2.49
C MET A 167 9.89 -18.21 -1.01
N ALA A 168 11.15 -18.42 -0.63
CA ALA A 168 11.53 -18.87 0.71
C ALA A 168 11.25 -17.83 1.81
N ALA A 169 11.22 -16.54 1.46
CA ALA A 169 10.89 -15.45 2.37
C ALA A 169 9.41 -15.41 2.79
N MET A 170 8.52 -16.12 2.09
CA MET A 170 7.09 -16.14 2.41
C MET A 170 6.77 -17.27 3.38
N GLU A 171 6.33 -16.93 4.59
CA GLU A 171 5.74 -17.91 5.50
C GLU A 171 4.43 -18.42 4.91
N ALA A 172 4.29 -19.75 4.84
CA ALA A 172 3.16 -20.43 4.19
C ALA A 172 2.94 -20.02 2.72
N ASP A 173 4.03 -19.95 1.94
CA ASP A 173 3.98 -19.62 0.51
C ASP A 173 2.95 -20.47 -0.27
N ARG A 174 2.12 -19.80 -1.09
CA ARG A 174 1.03 -20.42 -1.87
C ARG A 174 1.28 -20.35 -3.38
N PRO A 175 2.24 -21.12 -3.94
CA PRO A 175 2.68 -20.97 -5.32
C PRO A 175 1.72 -21.60 -6.36
N TYR A 176 0.68 -22.33 -5.96
CA TYR A 176 -0.26 -23.01 -6.85
C TYR A 176 -1.55 -22.20 -7.00
N TYR A 177 -1.89 -21.82 -8.22
CA TYR A 177 -3.00 -20.90 -8.50
C TYR A 177 -4.00 -21.49 -9.49
N ALA A 178 -5.28 -21.15 -9.27
CA ALA A 178 -6.33 -21.30 -10.27
C ALA A 178 -7.21 -20.07 -10.24
N LYS A 179 -7.74 -19.69 -11.39
CA LYS A 179 -8.66 -18.56 -11.54
C LYS A 179 -9.82 -18.95 -12.43
N ALA A 180 -11.03 -18.61 -11.99
CA ALA A 180 -12.25 -18.71 -12.77
C ALA A 180 -12.92 -17.34 -12.86
N VAL A 181 -13.01 -16.79 -14.08
CA VAL A 181 -13.69 -15.52 -14.36
C VAL A 181 -15.05 -15.81 -14.98
N TYR A 182 -16.12 -15.64 -14.22
CA TYR A 182 -17.50 -15.78 -14.65
C TYR A 182 -17.96 -14.51 -15.36
N VAL A 183 -18.34 -14.64 -16.63
CA VAL A 183 -18.87 -13.53 -17.42
C VAL A 183 -20.38 -13.45 -17.21
N LYS A 184 -20.82 -12.56 -16.31
CA LYS A 184 -22.25 -12.28 -16.11
C LYS A 184 -22.82 -11.55 -17.33
N ASN A 185 -22.08 -10.57 -17.84
CA ASN A 185 -22.32 -9.91 -19.13
C ASN A 185 -21.02 -9.23 -19.60
N SER A 186 -21.08 -8.40 -20.65
CA SER A 186 -19.90 -7.74 -21.20
C SER A 186 -19.23 -6.71 -20.27
N ARG A 187 -19.90 -6.31 -19.17
CA ARG A 187 -19.45 -5.29 -18.22
C ARG A 187 -19.32 -5.79 -16.80
N GLU A 188 -19.87 -6.95 -16.46
CA GLU A 188 -19.84 -7.47 -15.10
C GLU A 188 -19.21 -8.86 -15.09
N VAL A 189 -18.27 -9.06 -14.16
CA VAL A 189 -17.60 -10.35 -13.94
C VAL A 189 -17.51 -10.67 -12.45
N TYR A 190 -17.52 -11.96 -12.14
CA TYR A 190 -17.07 -12.48 -10.85
C TYR A 190 -15.77 -13.25 -11.06
N THR A 191 -14.80 -13.06 -10.18
CA THR A 191 -13.52 -13.78 -10.24
C THR A 191 -13.33 -14.57 -8.97
N LEU A 192 -13.13 -15.88 -9.10
CA LEU A 192 -12.63 -16.74 -8.02
C LEU A 192 -11.14 -16.93 -8.27
N LEU A 193 -10.30 -16.41 -7.38
CA LEU A 193 -8.84 -16.56 -7.41
C LEU A 193 -8.41 -17.47 -6.25
N PHE A 194 -7.98 -18.67 -6.59
CA PHE A 194 -7.45 -19.66 -5.66
C PHE A 194 -5.93 -19.57 -5.61
N LYS A 195 -5.38 -19.73 -4.42
CA LYS A 195 -3.96 -19.98 -4.17
C LYS A 195 -3.79 -20.99 -3.05
N SER A 196 -2.79 -21.87 -3.16
CA SER A 196 -2.55 -22.92 -2.17
C SER A 196 -1.07 -23.27 -2.00
N THR A 197 -0.71 -23.76 -0.82
CA THR A 197 0.62 -24.26 -0.47
C THR A 197 0.95 -25.59 -1.16
N ARG A 198 -0.07 -26.30 -1.66
CA ARG A 198 0.05 -27.55 -2.43
C ARG A 198 -0.80 -27.50 -3.71
N PRO A 199 -0.62 -28.43 -4.66
CA PRO A 199 -1.49 -28.48 -5.84
C PRO A 199 -2.97 -28.46 -5.45
N LEU A 200 -3.75 -27.58 -6.08
CA LEU A 200 -5.14 -27.31 -5.68
C LEU A 200 -6.03 -28.55 -5.81
N GLU A 201 -6.68 -28.92 -4.71
CA GLU A 201 -7.72 -29.94 -4.63
C GLU A 201 -9.10 -29.26 -4.57
N ASN A 202 -10.16 -29.93 -5.06
CA ASN A 202 -11.57 -29.50 -4.98
C ASN A 202 -11.96 -28.16 -5.64
N HIS A 203 -11.02 -27.34 -6.10
CA HIS A 203 -11.29 -26.03 -6.71
C HIS A 203 -12.29 -26.10 -7.88
N ARG A 204 -12.30 -27.19 -8.67
CA ARG A 204 -13.30 -27.38 -9.74
C ARG A 204 -14.71 -27.60 -9.21
N GLU A 205 -14.88 -28.36 -8.13
CA GLU A 205 -16.19 -28.58 -7.49
C GLU A 205 -16.73 -27.25 -6.94
N ILE A 206 -15.87 -26.46 -6.29
CA ILE A 206 -16.20 -25.10 -5.83
C ILE A 206 -16.63 -24.23 -7.00
N ILE A 207 -15.87 -24.21 -8.11
CA ILE A 207 -16.20 -23.47 -9.34
C ILE A 207 -17.57 -23.92 -9.89
N GLU A 208 -17.84 -25.21 -9.98
CA GLU A 208 -19.10 -25.75 -10.52
C GLU A 208 -20.32 -25.44 -9.63
N SER A 209 -20.09 -25.24 -8.33
CA SER A 209 -21.15 -24.90 -7.36
C SER A 209 -21.62 -23.44 -7.43
N PHE A 210 -20.84 -22.54 -8.03
CA PHE A 210 -21.12 -21.10 -8.04
C PHE A 210 -22.45 -20.75 -8.75
N ARG A 211 -23.29 -19.96 -8.08
CA ARG A 211 -24.58 -19.48 -8.60
C ARG A 211 -24.78 -18.01 -8.27
N LEU A 212 -25.48 -17.31 -9.15
CA LEU A 212 -25.96 -15.96 -8.86
C LEU A 212 -27.23 -16.02 -8.00
N THR A 213 -27.34 -15.09 -7.07
CA THR A 213 -28.50 -14.90 -6.19
C THR A 213 -28.98 -13.46 -6.28
N GLU A 214 -30.12 -13.15 -5.66
CA GLU A 214 -30.57 -11.77 -5.54
C GLU A 214 -29.71 -11.00 -4.54
N THR A 215 -29.31 -9.79 -4.90
CA THR A 215 -28.67 -8.86 -3.97
C THR A 215 -29.70 -8.33 -2.99
N THR A 216 -29.51 -8.60 -1.69
CA THR A 216 -30.42 -8.20 -0.61
C THR A 216 -29.74 -7.38 0.48
N ALA A 217 -28.44 -7.10 0.33
CA ALA A 217 -27.59 -6.35 1.24
C ALA A 217 -26.66 -5.41 0.44
N THR A 218 -25.86 -4.58 1.12
CA THR A 218 -24.90 -3.64 0.50
C THR A 218 -23.50 -3.86 1.06
N PRO A 219 -22.47 -4.07 0.22
CA PRO A 219 -21.14 -4.36 0.73
C PRO A 219 -20.46 -3.10 1.29
N GLY A 220 -19.59 -3.27 2.29
CA GLY A 220 -18.89 -2.17 2.95
C GLY A 220 -17.40 -2.44 3.19
N LEU A 221 -16.70 -1.40 3.64
CA LEU A 221 -15.35 -1.49 4.19
C LEU A 221 -15.48 -1.41 5.71
N HIS A 222 -15.09 -2.47 6.41
CA HIS A 222 -15.25 -2.64 7.86
C HIS A 222 -13.90 -2.67 8.57
N VAL A 223 -13.00 -1.78 8.13
CA VAL A 223 -11.65 -1.63 8.66
C VAL A 223 -11.46 -0.25 9.26
N ASN A 224 -10.58 -0.17 10.26
CA ASN A 224 -10.20 1.07 10.91
C ASN A 224 -8.77 0.92 11.43
N TYR A 225 -7.81 1.25 10.55
CA TYR A 225 -6.37 1.07 10.74
C TYR A 225 -5.80 2.15 11.65
N LYS A 226 -4.90 1.77 12.55
CA LYS A 226 -4.40 2.66 13.61
C LYS A 226 -2.88 2.59 13.74
N PRO A 227 -2.23 3.71 14.08
CA PRO A 227 -0.81 3.69 14.37
C PRO A 227 -0.54 2.83 15.61
N VAL A 228 0.59 2.13 15.59
CA VAL A 228 1.13 1.41 16.75
C VAL A 228 2.25 2.22 17.40
N GLU A 229 2.48 2.00 18.70
CA GLU A 229 3.61 2.61 19.39
C GLU A 229 4.94 2.05 18.87
N ARG A 230 5.95 2.91 18.71
CA ARG A 230 7.29 2.56 18.23
C ARG A 230 8.35 2.85 19.28
N GLU A 231 9.37 2.00 19.33
CA GLU A 231 10.57 2.23 20.14
C GLU A 231 11.62 3.05 19.36
N TRP A 232 11.22 4.24 18.90
CA TRP A 232 12.15 5.14 18.23
C TRP A 232 13.20 5.70 19.18
N ASN A 233 14.35 6.12 18.64
CA ASN A 233 15.26 6.95 19.41
C ASN A 233 14.62 8.32 19.72
N GLU A 234 15.17 9.03 20.70
CA GLU A 234 14.61 10.31 21.17
C GLU A 234 14.49 11.36 20.04
N GLY A 235 15.49 11.44 19.16
CA GLY A 235 15.48 12.37 18.03
C GLY A 235 14.32 12.10 17.07
N THR A 236 14.08 10.83 16.75
CA THR A 236 13.00 10.42 15.85
C THR A 236 11.62 10.56 16.51
N GLN A 237 11.47 10.23 17.79
CA GLN A 237 10.22 10.49 18.51
C GLN A 237 9.88 11.98 18.53
N ARG A 238 10.85 12.84 18.88
CA ARG A 238 10.67 14.30 18.87
C ARG A 238 10.31 14.83 17.49
N PHE A 239 10.94 14.29 16.45
CA PHE A 239 10.64 14.64 15.07
C PHE A 239 9.21 14.27 14.69
N TYR A 240 8.78 13.04 15.00
CA TYR A 240 7.43 12.56 14.71
C TYR A 240 6.38 13.40 15.46
N ASP A 241 6.61 13.63 16.75
CA ASP A 241 5.73 14.45 17.59
C ASP A 241 5.65 15.88 17.07
N HIS A 242 6.77 16.46 16.64
CA HIS A 242 6.82 17.83 16.16
C HIS A 242 6.05 18.00 14.84
N TYR A 243 6.32 17.15 13.83
CA TYR A 243 5.76 17.35 12.49
C TYR A 243 4.40 16.69 12.27
N PHE A 244 4.13 15.55 12.92
CA PHE A 244 2.97 14.72 12.59
C PHE A 244 1.87 14.69 13.65
N ILE A 245 2.22 14.96 14.92
CA ILE A 245 1.25 14.95 16.03
C ILE A 245 0.87 16.37 16.46
N ASN A 246 1.86 17.18 16.82
CA ASN A 246 1.63 18.49 17.45
C ASN A 246 1.64 19.66 16.46
N ASN A 247 1.94 19.43 15.19
CA ASN A 247 2.07 20.50 14.22
C ASN A 247 0.70 21.13 13.89
N GLU A 248 0.57 22.42 14.15
CA GLU A 248 -0.64 23.19 13.81
C GLU A 248 -0.67 23.61 12.34
N GLU A 249 0.48 23.68 11.64
CA GLU A 249 0.58 24.10 10.25
C GLU A 249 1.23 23.04 9.34
N MET A 250 0.63 22.77 8.18
CA MET A 250 1.20 21.84 7.20
C MET A 250 2.63 22.25 6.79
N ALA A 251 3.54 21.29 6.80
CA ALA A 251 4.89 21.45 6.31
C ALA A 251 4.99 21.18 4.80
N TRP A 252 5.93 21.84 4.13
CA TRP A 252 6.10 21.70 2.68
C TRP A 252 7.43 21.04 2.33
N GLY A 253 7.37 20.20 1.31
CA GLY A 253 8.51 19.57 0.69
C GLY A 253 8.50 19.67 -0.82
N ILE A 254 9.58 19.19 -1.42
CA ILE A 254 9.75 19.18 -2.87
C ILE A 254 10.62 17.99 -3.30
N PHE A 255 10.27 17.39 -4.43
CA PHE A 255 11.23 16.62 -5.23
C PHE A 255 11.89 17.58 -6.21
N GLU A 256 13.20 17.77 -6.10
CA GLU A 256 14.01 18.44 -7.11
C GLU A 256 15.16 17.51 -7.46
N SER A 257 15.25 17.09 -8.74
CA SER A 257 16.09 15.95 -9.15
C SER A 257 17.58 16.13 -8.85
N SER A 258 18.04 17.37 -8.71
CA SER A 258 19.40 17.71 -8.34
C SER A 258 19.67 17.65 -6.83
N ALA A 259 18.67 17.92 -5.99
CA ALA A 259 18.81 17.92 -4.53
C ALA A 259 18.65 16.50 -3.96
N PRO A 260 19.37 16.14 -2.88
CA PRO A 260 20.30 16.95 -2.09
C PRO A 260 21.77 16.88 -2.56
N ARG A 261 22.06 16.33 -3.75
CA ARG A 261 23.43 16.30 -4.29
C ARG A 261 23.93 17.68 -4.67
N ASN A 262 23.06 18.49 -5.28
CA ASN A 262 23.31 19.86 -5.68
C ASN A 262 22.06 20.70 -5.35
N PHE A 263 22.22 21.68 -4.46
CA PHE A 263 21.13 22.54 -4.03
C PHE A 263 20.93 23.78 -4.89
N SER A 264 21.80 24.07 -5.87
CA SER A 264 21.73 25.32 -6.63
C SER A 264 20.38 25.53 -7.34
N PRO A 265 19.82 24.55 -8.08
CA PRO A 265 18.49 24.72 -8.70
C PRO A 265 17.39 24.92 -7.66
N LEU A 266 17.40 24.12 -6.60
CA LEU A 266 16.43 24.25 -5.51
C LEU A 266 16.52 25.63 -4.82
N THR A 267 17.72 26.10 -4.50
CA THR A 267 17.95 27.40 -3.84
C THR A 267 17.47 28.56 -4.71
N GLN A 268 17.66 28.47 -6.03
CA GLN A 268 17.14 29.47 -6.96
C GLN A 268 15.60 29.51 -6.93
N LEU A 269 14.95 28.35 -6.96
CA LEU A 269 13.49 28.26 -6.86
C LEU A 269 12.98 28.75 -5.50
N GLU A 270 13.59 28.31 -4.40
CA GLU A 270 13.27 28.75 -3.03
C GLU A 270 13.38 30.28 -2.87
N ASN A 271 14.40 30.90 -3.47
CA ASN A 271 14.56 32.36 -3.48
C ASN A 271 13.43 33.07 -4.26
N GLN A 272 12.98 32.49 -5.36
CA GLN A 272 11.86 33.04 -6.12
C GLN A 272 10.53 32.88 -5.38
N LEU A 273 10.36 31.77 -4.66
CA LEU A 273 9.18 31.44 -3.85
C LEU A 273 9.16 32.10 -2.48
N ASP A 274 10.28 32.63 -1.99
CA ASP A 274 10.42 33.15 -0.63
C ASP A 274 10.04 32.13 0.44
N HIS A 275 10.45 30.89 0.18
CA HIS A 275 10.11 29.75 1.01
C HIS A 275 11.18 28.68 0.88
N GLN A 276 11.56 28.09 2.02
CA GLN A 276 12.46 26.94 2.07
C GLN A 276 11.67 25.65 2.30
N PHE A 277 11.82 24.68 1.40
CA PHE A 277 11.16 23.39 1.54
C PHE A 277 11.91 22.55 2.57
N ARG A 278 11.21 22.08 3.61
CA ARG A 278 11.82 21.32 4.72
C ARG A 278 11.99 19.85 4.41
N PHE A 279 11.16 19.30 3.54
CA PHE A 279 11.18 17.89 3.18
C PHE A 279 11.68 17.71 1.74
N LEU A 280 12.62 16.79 1.54
CA LEU A 280 13.15 16.43 0.23
C LEU A 280 12.76 14.98 -0.08
N LEU A 281 12.17 14.77 -1.25
CA LEU A 281 11.93 13.43 -1.76
C LEU A 281 13.19 12.93 -2.47
N LEU A 282 13.64 11.72 -2.13
CA LEU A 282 14.82 11.09 -2.73
C LEU A 282 14.49 9.67 -3.17
N TYR A 283 14.71 9.35 -4.45
CA TYR A 283 14.50 7.99 -4.97
C TYR A 283 15.79 7.18 -5.00
N LYS A 284 15.66 5.91 -4.63
CA LYS A 284 16.63 4.84 -4.81
C LYS A 284 15.92 3.61 -5.34
N ASN A 285 16.72 2.73 -5.93
CA ASN A 285 16.26 1.52 -6.60
C ASN A 285 17.26 0.37 -6.35
N LEU A 286 16.99 -0.84 -6.85
CA LEU A 286 17.82 -2.03 -6.62
C LEU A 286 19.26 -1.90 -7.15
N GLY A 287 19.49 -1.02 -8.13
CA GLY A 287 20.83 -0.71 -8.64
C GLY A 287 21.55 0.39 -7.88
N SER A 288 20.97 0.91 -6.80
CA SER A 288 21.51 2.07 -6.08
C SER A 288 22.29 1.69 -4.82
N GLU A 289 23.33 2.45 -4.51
CA GLU A 289 23.98 2.39 -3.21
C GLU A 289 23.20 3.21 -2.15
N PHE A 290 23.46 2.92 -0.87
CA PHE A 290 22.91 3.67 0.25
C PHE A 290 23.30 5.18 0.19
N PRO A 291 22.34 6.13 0.20
CA PRO A 291 22.59 7.58 0.02
C PRO A 291 23.25 8.32 1.19
N ARG A 292 24.37 7.84 1.74
CA ARG A 292 24.97 8.47 2.92
C ARG A 292 25.27 9.96 2.71
N GLN A 293 25.88 10.32 1.58
CA GLN A 293 26.26 11.72 1.34
C GLN A 293 25.04 12.61 1.09
N GLU A 294 24.03 12.12 0.38
CA GLU A 294 22.77 12.83 0.17
C GLU A 294 22.05 13.13 1.49
N LEU A 295 22.01 12.17 2.42
CA LEU A 295 21.42 12.36 3.74
C LEU A 295 22.21 13.39 4.56
N ILE A 296 23.55 13.34 4.53
CA ILE A 296 24.41 14.33 5.19
C ILE A 296 24.19 15.73 4.61
N ASN A 297 24.18 15.87 3.29
CA ASN A 297 23.96 17.15 2.61
C ASN A 297 22.60 17.78 2.95
N ALA A 298 21.56 16.94 3.11
CA ALA A 298 20.24 17.38 3.52
C ALA A 298 20.26 17.89 4.97
N ARG A 299 20.84 17.11 5.89
CA ARG A 299 21.00 17.50 7.30
C ARG A 299 21.77 18.80 7.48
N GLU A 300 22.90 18.96 6.81
CA GLU A 300 23.72 20.18 6.87
C GLU A 300 22.98 21.43 6.39
N ARG A 301 21.86 21.26 5.67
CA ARG A 301 20.97 22.33 5.23
C ARG A 301 19.62 22.33 5.95
N ASP A 302 19.50 21.65 7.08
CA ASP A 302 18.26 21.58 7.86
C ASP A 302 17.06 21.12 7.00
N ARG A 303 17.28 20.02 6.27
CA ARG A 303 16.30 19.33 5.42
C ARG A 303 16.11 17.89 5.89
N HIS A 304 14.86 17.44 5.89
CA HIS A 304 14.44 16.08 6.20
C HIS A 304 14.19 15.29 4.92
N VAL A 305 14.51 13.99 4.93
CA VAL A 305 14.45 13.18 3.71
C VAL A 305 13.31 12.17 3.79
N VAL A 306 12.46 12.17 2.76
CA VAL A 306 11.60 11.05 2.40
C VAL A 306 12.39 10.17 1.44
N LEU A 307 13.03 9.13 1.98
CA LEU A 307 13.83 8.19 1.23
C LEU A 307 12.91 7.11 0.65
N THR A 308 12.73 7.15 -0.67
CA THR A 308 11.97 6.15 -1.40
C THR A 308 12.91 5.05 -1.87
N LEU A 309 12.60 3.80 -1.53
CA LEU A 309 13.22 2.63 -2.14
C LEU A 309 12.17 1.94 -3.01
N GLN A 310 12.41 1.91 -4.32
CA GLN A 310 11.63 1.12 -5.25
C GLN A 310 12.38 -0.19 -5.53
N THR A 311 11.75 -1.34 -5.27
CA THR A 311 12.37 -2.66 -5.49
C THR A 311 12.32 -3.05 -6.96
N GLU A 312 12.86 -2.17 -7.79
CA GLU A 312 12.99 -2.29 -9.23
C GLU A 312 14.29 -1.64 -9.69
N TYR A 313 14.60 -1.74 -10.97
CA TYR A 313 15.71 -1.11 -11.66
C TYR A 313 15.19 -0.01 -12.58
N LEU A 314 16.03 1.01 -12.81
CA LEU A 314 15.73 2.06 -13.81
C LEU A 314 15.63 1.46 -15.22
N ASP A 315 16.49 0.50 -15.54
CA ASP A 315 16.34 -0.31 -16.74
C ASP A 315 15.17 -1.28 -16.55
N LYS A 316 14.01 -0.91 -17.08
CA LYS A 316 12.77 -1.68 -16.98
C LYS A 316 12.90 -3.11 -17.53
N SER A 317 13.87 -3.37 -18.41
CA SER A 317 14.09 -4.73 -18.95
C SER A 317 14.58 -5.73 -17.89
N LEU A 318 15.14 -5.23 -16.78
CA LEU A 318 15.63 -6.03 -15.66
C LEU A 318 14.55 -6.35 -14.61
N ASN A 319 13.35 -5.79 -14.75
CA ASN A 319 12.32 -5.85 -13.71
C ASN A 319 11.36 -7.04 -13.81
N ASN A 320 11.51 -7.89 -14.82
CA ASN A 320 10.63 -9.04 -15.01
C ASN A 320 10.59 -10.00 -13.81
N ARG A 321 11.68 -10.05 -13.03
CA ARG A 321 11.83 -10.90 -11.83
C ARG A 321 12.17 -10.11 -10.57
N SER A 322 12.13 -8.77 -10.55
CA SER A 322 12.68 -7.97 -9.44
C SER A 322 12.11 -8.35 -8.08
N LEU A 323 10.79 -8.51 -7.99
CA LEU A 323 10.10 -8.90 -6.75
C LEU A 323 10.45 -10.33 -6.31
N TYR A 324 10.58 -11.26 -7.27
CA TYR A 324 10.97 -12.64 -7.01
C TYR A 324 12.43 -12.72 -6.52
N ALA A 325 13.36 -12.07 -7.22
CA ALA A 325 14.77 -12.03 -6.84
C ALA A 325 14.99 -11.41 -5.45
N LEU A 326 14.21 -10.37 -5.11
CA LEU A 326 14.20 -9.78 -3.76
C LEU A 326 13.81 -10.83 -2.71
N LEU A 327 12.69 -11.53 -2.91
CA LEU A 327 12.15 -12.53 -1.96
C LEU A 327 12.92 -13.87 -1.96
N GLU A 328 13.78 -14.09 -2.96
CA GLU A 328 14.77 -15.17 -3.00
C GLU A 328 16.09 -14.80 -2.29
N GLY A 329 16.22 -13.55 -1.85
CA GLY A 329 17.36 -13.04 -1.08
C GLY A 329 18.52 -12.50 -1.92
N GLU A 330 18.36 -12.33 -3.23
CA GLU A 330 19.43 -11.83 -4.10
C GLU A 330 19.84 -10.37 -3.76
N HIS A 331 18.97 -9.64 -3.07
CA HIS A 331 19.18 -8.25 -2.67
C HIS A 331 19.44 -8.06 -1.16
N ASP A 332 19.67 -9.13 -0.41
CA ASP A 332 19.92 -9.07 1.04
C ASP A 332 21.09 -8.16 1.43
N HIS A 333 22.16 -8.17 0.62
CA HIS A 333 23.32 -7.32 0.82
C HIS A 333 22.97 -5.82 0.72
N LEU A 334 22.08 -5.46 -0.20
CA LEU A 334 21.59 -4.10 -0.36
C LEU A 334 20.72 -3.69 0.83
N LEU A 335 19.78 -4.55 1.23
CA LEU A 335 18.90 -4.30 2.38
C LEU A 335 19.70 -4.14 3.67
N ALA A 336 20.70 -4.99 3.89
CA ALA A 336 21.62 -4.87 5.03
C ALA A 336 22.42 -3.57 5.00
N ALA A 337 22.89 -3.12 3.82
CA ALA A 337 23.60 -1.86 3.68
C ALA A 337 22.70 -0.65 3.97
N PHE A 338 21.44 -0.68 3.53
CA PHE A 338 20.46 0.36 3.85
C PHE A 338 20.13 0.38 5.35
N ALA A 339 19.85 -0.78 5.94
CA ALA A 339 19.54 -0.88 7.37
C ALA A 339 20.71 -0.37 8.23
N GLN A 340 21.93 -0.85 7.99
CA GLN A 340 23.11 -0.40 8.71
C GLN A 340 23.39 1.09 8.46
N GLY A 341 23.26 1.55 7.21
CA GLY A 341 23.48 2.93 6.84
C GLY A 341 22.54 3.91 7.54
N LEU A 342 21.25 3.57 7.63
CA LEU A 342 20.25 4.36 8.35
C LEU A 342 20.50 4.35 9.85
N LYS A 343 20.81 3.19 10.42
CA LYS A 343 21.19 3.08 11.84
C LYS A 343 22.38 3.97 12.18
N ASP A 344 23.43 3.95 11.36
CA ASP A 344 24.62 4.77 11.55
C ASP A 344 24.33 6.27 11.38
N PHE A 345 23.35 6.63 10.53
CA PHE A 345 22.97 8.01 10.31
C PHE A 345 22.29 8.62 11.55
N GLY A 346 21.48 7.83 12.26
CA GLY A 346 20.90 8.17 13.57
C GLY A 346 19.74 9.18 13.55
N ASP A 347 19.72 10.09 12.58
CA ASP A 347 18.67 11.12 12.41
C ASP A 347 17.41 10.54 11.74
N PRO A 348 16.22 11.14 11.99
CA PRO A 348 14.96 10.66 11.42
C PRO A 348 14.96 10.65 9.89
N VAL A 349 14.53 9.52 9.32
CA VAL A 349 14.27 9.38 7.87
C VAL A 349 12.87 8.81 7.68
N LEU A 350 12.07 9.47 6.84
CA LEU A 350 10.82 8.90 6.36
C LEU A 350 11.15 7.90 5.27
N PHE A 351 10.90 6.61 5.51
CA PHE A 351 11.21 5.56 4.56
C PHE A 351 9.95 5.12 3.82
N ARG A 352 9.92 5.36 2.51
CA ARG A 352 8.78 5.07 1.64
C ARG A 352 9.12 3.91 0.72
N LEU A 353 8.67 2.72 1.08
CA LEU A 353 8.93 1.51 0.30
C LEU A 353 7.87 1.35 -0.79
N ASN A 354 8.30 1.11 -2.02
CA ASN A 354 7.44 0.68 -3.13
C ASN A 354 6.12 1.46 -3.25
N ASN A 355 6.23 2.79 -3.42
CA ASN A 355 5.08 3.67 -3.60
C ASN A 355 4.28 3.33 -4.87
N GLU A 356 2.99 3.67 -4.90
CA GLU A 356 2.10 3.48 -6.05
C GLU A 356 1.95 2.02 -6.50
N MET A 357 2.10 1.08 -5.58
CA MET A 357 2.01 -0.36 -5.84
C MET A 357 0.71 -0.83 -6.53
N ASN A 358 -0.35 -0.03 -6.43
CA ASN A 358 -1.61 -0.22 -7.12
C ASN A 358 -1.63 0.29 -8.59
N GLY A 359 -0.46 0.64 -9.15
CA GLY A 359 -0.26 0.98 -10.57
C GLY A 359 0.54 -0.10 -11.33
N ASP A 360 0.09 -0.47 -12.53
CA ASP A 360 0.75 -1.48 -13.38
C ASP A 360 2.15 -1.06 -13.88
N TRP A 361 2.45 0.22 -13.82
CA TRP A 361 3.76 0.79 -14.15
C TRP A 361 4.85 0.42 -13.14
N CYS A 362 4.46 0.01 -11.93
CA CYS A 362 5.37 -0.44 -10.88
C CYS A 362 5.58 -1.96 -10.97
N SER A 363 6.83 -2.41 -11.07
CA SER A 363 7.13 -3.85 -11.21
C SER A 363 6.80 -4.68 -9.97
N TYR A 364 6.64 -4.03 -8.82
CA TYR A 364 6.17 -4.62 -7.56
C TYR A 364 4.64 -4.66 -7.40
N SER A 365 3.88 -4.23 -8.42
CA SER A 365 2.42 -4.39 -8.45
C SER A 365 2.01 -5.86 -8.55
N ALA A 366 0.85 -6.22 -7.99
CA ALA A 366 0.26 -7.55 -8.15
C ALA A 366 -0.07 -7.90 -9.60
N TYR A 367 -0.18 -6.89 -10.49
CA TYR A 367 -0.30 -7.10 -11.92
C TYR A 367 0.80 -8.02 -12.48
N TRP A 368 2.02 -7.92 -11.94
CA TRP A 368 3.19 -8.69 -12.37
C TRP A 368 3.40 -9.99 -11.59
N SER A 369 2.68 -10.17 -10.48
CA SER A 369 2.85 -11.29 -9.54
C SER A 369 1.55 -12.05 -9.33
N SER A 370 1.03 -12.66 -10.41
CA SER A 370 -0.13 -13.56 -10.35
C SER A 370 -1.45 -12.93 -9.86
N MET A 371 -1.61 -11.60 -9.95
CA MET A 371 -2.72 -10.85 -9.34
C MET A 371 -2.74 -10.98 -7.81
N ASP A 372 -1.62 -11.36 -7.21
CA ASP A 372 -1.52 -11.71 -5.80
C ASP A 372 -0.84 -10.62 -4.99
N THR A 373 -1.65 -9.82 -4.30
CA THR A 373 -1.15 -8.77 -3.41
C THR A 373 -0.34 -9.31 -2.24
N GLU A 374 -0.49 -10.58 -1.84
CA GLU A 374 0.32 -11.17 -0.75
C GLU A 374 1.82 -11.19 -1.09
N VAL A 375 2.19 -11.21 -2.38
CA VAL A 375 3.60 -11.11 -2.80
C VAL A 375 4.16 -9.72 -2.51
N TYR A 376 3.38 -8.65 -2.74
CA TYR A 376 3.76 -7.30 -2.33
C TYR A 376 3.86 -7.20 -0.80
N LEU A 377 2.86 -7.71 -0.07
CA LEU A 377 2.87 -7.70 1.40
C LEU A 377 4.10 -8.40 1.96
N ALA A 378 4.48 -9.54 1.38
CA ALA A 378 5.70 -10.26 1.72
C ALA A 378 6.95 -9.41 1.47
N SER A 379 7.04 -8.71 0.33
CA SER A 379 8.19 -7.84 0.04
C SER A 379 8.33 -6.70 1.05
N TRP A 380 7.20 -6.12 1.46
CA TRP A 380 7.17 -5.07 2.49
C TRP A 380 7.72 -5.59 3.80
N ARG A 381 7.15 -6.70 4.30
CA ARG A 381 7.55 -7.30 5.58
C ARG A 381 8.99 -7.79 5.55
N TYR A 382 9.44 -8.33 4.41
CA TYR A 382 10.82 -8.77 4.21
C TYR A 382 11.82 -7.61 4.41
N VAL A 383 11.59 -6.47 3.75
CA VAL A 383 12.44 -5.28 3.92
C VAL A 383 12.36 -4.71 5.34
N TYR A 384 11.16 -4.67 5.92
CA TYR A 384 10.96 -4.21 7.30
C TYR A 384 11.76 -5.06 8.30
N GLU A 385 11.73 -6.38 8.18
CA GLU A 385 12.46 -7.30 9.06
C GLU A 385 13.98 -7.08 9.02
N TYR A 386 14.56 -6.68 7.89
CA TYR A 386 15.98 -6.34 7.83
C TYR A 386 16.33 -5.16 8.73
N PHE A 387 15.44 -4.16 8.76
CA PHE A 387 15.65 -2.95 9.55
C PHE A 387 15.39 -3.22 11.03
N GLU A 388 14.34 -3.98 11.33
CA GLU A 388 13.98 -4.41 12.69
C GLU A 388 15.09 -5.28 13.30
N LYS A 389 15.57 -6.32 12.62
CA LYS A 389 16.69 -7.18 13.08
C LYS A 389 18.00 -6.41 13.23
N ALA A 390 18.23 -5.38 12.40
CA ALA A 390 19.39 -4.50 12.54
C ALA A 390 19.27 -3.52 13.72
N GLY A 391 18.09 -3.37 14.32
CA GLY A 391 17.81 -2.41 15.39
C GLY A 391 17.81 -0.98 14.91
N VAL A 392 17.26 -0.73 13.71
CA VAL A 392 17.05 0.62 13.16
C VAL A 392 15.87 1.25 13.90
N ASN A 393 16.11 2.34 14.63
CA ASN A 393 15.09 3.03 15.44
C ASN A 393 14.92 4.51 15.05
N ASN A 394 15.40 4.89 13.87
CA ASN A 394 15.31 6.24 13.32
C ASN A 394 14.56 6.32 11.99
N VAL A 395 13.76 5.29 11.68
CA VAL A 395 12.97 5.20 10.45
C VAL A 395 11.49 5.28 10.76
N ILE A 396 10.77 6.11 10.00
CA ILE A 396 9.32 6.26 10.02
C ILE A 396 8.78 5.71 8.69
N TRP A 397 7.96 4.65 8.75
CA TRP A 397 7.48 3.91 7.59
C TRP A 397 6.28 4.59 6.92
N VAL A 398 6.41 4.88 5.62
CA VAL A 398 5.38 5.55 4.82
C VAL A 398 4.79 4.59 3.80
N TRP A 399 3.55 4.14 4.03
CA TRP A 399 2.80 3.35 3.04
C TRP A 399 2.03 4.28 2.11
N ASN A 400 2.29 4.19 0.81
CA ASN A 400 1.85 5.21 -0.14
C ASN A 400 1.29 4.60 -1.44
N PRO A 401 -0.02 4.37 -1.52
CA PRO A 401 -0.70 4.08 -2.78
C PRO A 401 -0.85 5.34 -3.65
N HIS A 402 -1.09 5.11 -4.95
CA HIS A 402 -1.64 6.09 -5.87
C HIS A 402 -3.14 6.25 -5.59
N ASP A 403 -3.70 7.45 -5.77
CA ASP A 403 -5.11 7.77 -5.48
C ASP A 403 -6.08 6.88 -6.25
N ASP A 404 -5.80 6.68 -7.54
CA ASP A 404 -6.51 5.76 -8.41
C ASP A 404 -5.71 4.47 -8.65
N SER A 405 -6.36 3.31 -8.52
CA SER A 405 -5.73 2.03 -8.88
C SER A 405 -5.76 1.82 -10.39
N PHE A 406 -4.63 1.41 -10.97
CA PHE A 406 -4.53 1.07 -12.38
C PHE A 406 -3.84 -0.30 -12.55
N PRO A 407 -4.53 -1.32 -13.10
CA PRO A 407 -5.89 -1.26 -13.58
C PRO A 407 -6.89 -1.03 -12.43
N GLY A 408 -8.03 -0.42 -12.75
CA GLY A 408 -9.12 -0.18 -11.81
C GLY A 408 -9.95 -1.44 -11.56
N PHE A 409 -9.29 -2.54 -11.21
CA PHE A 409 -9.90 -3.85 -10.94
C PHE A 409 -9.86 -4.14 -9.43
N ALA A 410 -10.88 -4.82 -8.92
CA ALA A 410 -11.03 -5.08 -7.48
C ALA A 410 -9.83 -5.84 -6.88
N TRP A 411 -9.22 -6.77 -7.64
CA TRP A 411 -8.02 -7.49 -7.19
C TRP A 411 -6.78 -6.59 -7.03
N ASN A 412 -6.77 -5.41 -7.66
CA ASN A 412 -5.70 -4.43 -7.59
C ASN A 412 -6.04 -3.24 -6.67
N HIS A 413 -7.13 -3.32 -5.91
CA HIS A 413 -7.57 -2.24 -5.04
C HIS A 413 -6.52 -1.93 -3.96
N TYR A 414 -6.15 -0.67 -3.77
CA TYR A 414 -5.05 -0.26 -2.88
C TYR A 414 -5.08 -0.87 -1.46
N LEU A 415 -6.26 -1.02 -0.84
CA LEU A 415 -6.40 -1.66 0.49
C LEU A 415 -5.93 -3.11 0.56
N THR A 416 -5.86 -3.84 -0.55
CA THR A 416 -5.32 -5.22 -0.56
C THR A 416 -3.79 -5.24 -0.44
N TYR A 417 -3.13 -4.09 -0.58
CA TYR A 417 -1.69 -3.89 -0.43
C TYR A 417 -1.27 -3.34 0.93
N TYR A 418 -2.20 -3.16 1.89
CA TYR A 418 -1.86 -2.65 3.22
C TYR A 418 -1.14 -3.75 4.06
N PRO A 419 0.11 -3.53 4.52
CA PRO A 419 0.91 -4.56 5.21
C PRO A 419 0.47 -4.85 6.65
N GLY A 420 -0.37 -3.99 7.22
CA GLY A 420 -0.82 -4.06 8.61
C GLY A 420 -0.28 -2.90 9.45
N ASP A 421 -1.00 -2.59 10.52
CA ASP A 421 -0.70 -1.47 11.44
C ASP A 421 0.71 -1.59 12.05
N ASP A 422 1.19 -2.81 12.28
CA ASP A 422 2.54 -3.06 12.80
C ASP A 422 3.67 -2.64 11.85
N TYR A 423 3.39 -2.26 10.61
CA TYR A 423 4.41 -2.00 9.58
C TYR A 423 4.35 -0.59 8.98
N VAL A 424 3.43 0.26 9.45
CA VAL A 424 3.16 1.58 8.87
C VAL A 424 3.07 2.62 9.98
N ASP A 425 3.66 3.79 9.75
CA ASP A 425 3.64 4.91 10.70
C ASP A 425 2.91 6.13 10.12
N LEU A 426 2.93 6.28 8.79
CA LEU A 426 2.32 7.36 8.02
C LEU A 426 1.63 6.84 6.77
N ILE A 427 0.50 7.45 6.41
CA ILE A 427 -0.24 7.14 5.18
C ILE A 427 0.06 8.19 4.11
N GLY A 428 0.61 7.73 2.99
CA GLY A 428 0.95 8.53 1.83
C GLY A 428 -0.23 8.73 0.89
N LEU A 429 -0.37 9.93 0.35
CA LEU A 429 -1.43 10.34 -0.56
C LEU A 429 -0.82 10.84 -1.87
N THR A 430 -0.58 9.94 -2.83
CA THR A 430 -0.12 10.36 -4.16
C THR A 430 -1.29 10.62 -5.09
N GLY A 431 -1.32 11.78 -5.75
CA GLY A 431 -2.34 12.12 -6.73
C GLY A 431 -1.90 13.24 -7.65
N TYR A 432 -2.01 13.02 -8.95
CA TYR A 432 -1.56 13.97 -9.97
C TYR A 432 -2.70 14.48 -10.83
N ASN A 433 -2.57 15.72 -11.31
CA ASN A 433 -3.23 16.15 -12.53
C ASN A 433 -2.32 15.81 -13.73
N PRO A 434 -2.60 14.73 -14.48
CA PRO A 434 -1.74 14.28 -15.57
C PRO A 434 -1.82 15.19 -16.80
N GLY A 435 -2.83 16.07 -16.88
CA GLY A 435 -3.09 16.88 -18.06
C GLY A 435 -3.70 16.04 -19.20
N THR A 436 -3.48 16.47 -20.44
CA THR A 436 -4.05 15.81 -21.63
C THR A 436 -3.01 15.47 -22.70
N TYR A 437 -1.74 15.32 -22.30
CA TYR A 437 -0.66 14.98 -23.24
C TYR A 437 -0.82 13.54 -23.74
N PHE A 438 -0.95 12.58 -22.82
CA PHE A 438 -1.13 11.18 -23.18
C PHE A 438 -2.61 10.86 -23.49
N PRO A 439 -2.89 10.11 -24.57
CA PRO A 439 -4.25 9.69 -24.89
C PRO A 439 -4.90 8.92 -23.75
N GLY A 440 -6.10 9.34 -23.34
CA GLY A 440 -6.85 8.72 -22.25
C GLY A 440 -6.68 9.40 -20.90
N GLU A 441 -5.73 10.32 -20.76
CA GLU A 441 -5.56 11.11 -19.54
C GLU A 441 -6.40 12.40 -19.61
N PRO A 442 -7.29 12.65 -18.64
CA PRO A 442 -8.00 13.91 -18.53
C PRO A 442 -7.23 14.89 -17.65
N TRP A 443 -7.41 16.19 -17.93
CA TRP A 443 -7.11 17.23 -16.96
C TRP A 443 -7.98 17.03 -15.71
N ARG A 444 -7.36 16.90 -14.53
CA ARG A 444 -8.02 16.69 -13.23
C ARG A 444 -7.88 17.94 -12.36
N PRO A 445 -8.95 18.70 -12.07
CA PRO A 445 -8.92 19.76 -11.06
C PRO A 445 -8.52 19.24 -9.68
N PHE A 446 -7.81 20.04 -8.88
CA PHE A 446 -7.37 19.63 -7.53
C PHE A 446 -8.52 19.11 -6.63
N HIS A 447 -9.70 19.73 -6.72
CA HIS A 447 -10.86 19.38 -5.91
C HIS A 447 -11.51 18.04 -6.28
N GLU A 448 -11.17 17.48 -7.44
CA GLU A 448 -11.59 16.14 -7.85
C GLU A 448 -10.63 15.05 -7.34
N ILE A 449 -9.40 15.44 -6.95
CA ILE A 449 -8.37 14.52 -6.44
C ILE A 449 -8.45 14.43 -4.91
N TYR A 450 -8.15 15.53 -4.22
CA TYR A 450 -7.83 15.46 -2.79
C TYR A 450 -9.02 15.45 -1.84
N PRO A 451 -10.08 16.25 -2.01
CA PRO A 451 -11.24 16.18 -1.12
C PRO A 451 -11.88 14.79 -1.00
N PRO A 452 -12.23 14.06 -2.09
CA PRO A 452 -12.79 12.72 -1.95
C PRO A 452 -11.79 11.72 -1.37
N LEU A 453 -10.51 11.78 -1.78
CA LEU A 453 -9.44 10.94 -1.25
C LEU A 453 -9.27 11.13 0.27
N TYR A 454 -9.20 12.37 0.73
CA TYR A 454 -9.07 12.71 2.14
C TYR A 454 -10.27 12.21 2.95
N ASP A 455 -11.50 12.47 2.46
CA ASP A 455 -12.71 12.05 3.16
C ASP A 455 -12.78 10.52 3.27
N GLU A 456 -12.33 9.77 2.26
CA GLU A 456 -12.20 8.31 2.31
C GLU A 456 -11.15 7.86 3.32
N TYR A 457 -9.94 8.40 3.25
CA TYR A 457 -8.83 7.97 4.10
C TYR A 457 -9.10 8.29 5.56
N MET A 458 -9.75 9.42 5.88
CA MET A 458 -10.18 9.75 7.25
C MET A 458 -11.19 8.74 7.84
N ARG A 459 -11.91 7.98 7.01
CA ARG A 459 -12.81 6.91 7.49
C ARG A 459 -12.06 5.60 7.78
N LEU A 460 -10.92 5.39 7.13
CA LEU A 460 -10.21 4.11 7.11
C LEU A 460 -8.96 4.11 7.99
N PHE A 461 -8.29 5.26 8.15
CA PHE A 461 -6.99 5.38 8.81
C PHE A 461 -7.01 6.46 9.90
N GLN A 462 -6.45 6.13 11.07
CA GLN A 462 -6.20 7.07 12.17
C GLN A 462 -4.77 7.63 12.18
N HIS A 463 -3.94 7.15 11.26
CA HIS A 463 -2.57 7.62 11.08
C HIS A 463 -2.53 9.09 10.61
N PRO A 464 -1.46 9.84 10.90
CA PRO A 464 -1.19 11.09 10.20
C PRO A 464 -0.92 10.85 8.71
N PHE A 465 -1.31 11.82 7.87
CA PHE A 465 -1.16 11.74 6.42
C PHE A 465 -0.03 12.61 5.89
N ILE A 466 0.56 12.19 4.79
CA ILE A 466 1.57 12.92 4.02
C ILE A 466 1.22 12.85 2.53
N ILE A 467 1.15 13.99 1.84
CA ILE A 467 1.16 14.02 0.38
C ILE A 467 2.63 13.88 -0.02
N THR A 468 3.04 12.65 -0.30
CA THR A 468 4.42 12.30 -0.66
C THR A 468 4.80 12.75 -2.05
N GLU A 469 3.81 12.89 -2.93
CA GLU A 469 3.96 13.25 -4.33
C GLU A 469 2.67 13.84 -4.88
N PHE A 470 2.78 15.01 -5.52
CA PHE A 470 1.69 15.59 -6.31
C PHE A 470 2.18 16.69 -7.24
N GLY A 471 1.37 17.00 -8.25
CA GLY A 471 1.68 18.05 -9.19
C GLY A 471 0.58 18.23 -10.23
N SER A 472 0.66 19.35 -10.95
CA SER A 472 -0.19 19.63 -12.11
C SER A 472 0.63 19.82 -13.37
N ASN A 473 0.28 19.10 -14.42
CA ASN A 473 0.86 19.29 -15.75
C ASN A 473 0.53 20.71 -16.26
N SER A 474 1.37 21.26 -17.14
CA SER A 474 1.09 22.51 -17.85
C SER A 474 0.25 22.31 -19.12
N HIS A 475 0.12 21.08 -19.60
CA HIS A 475 -0.73 20.73 -20.75
C HIS A 475 -2.14 20.33 -20.33
N GLY A 476 -3.15 20.86 -21.03
CA GLY A 476 -4.56 20.43 -20.93
C GLY A 476 -5.49 21.33 -20.12
N GLY A 477 -4.97 22.37 -19.46
CA GLY A 477 -5.75 23.30 -18.65
C GLY A 477 -4.91 24.43 -18.05
N ASP A 478 -5.48 25.15 -17.09
CA ASP A 478 -4.83 26.29 -16.42
C ASP A 478 -4.15 25.85 -15.11
N LYS A 479 -2.83 25.66 -15.17
CA LYS A 479 -2.00 25.26 -14.02
C LYS A 479 -1.94 26.35 -12.93
N THR A 480 -1.99 27.63 -13.30
CA THR A 480 -2.03 28.73 -12.33
C THR A 480 -3.33 28.69 -11.52
N GLN A 481 -4.46 28.52 -12.19
CA GLN A 481 -5.75 28.34 -11.52
C GLN A 481 -5.77 27.07 -10.66
N TRP A 482 -5.15 25.99 -11.13
CA TRP A 482 -5.03 24.75 -10.37
C TRP A 482 -4.23 24.96 -9.07
N ILE A 483 -3.10 25.69 -9.11
CA ILE A 483 -2.30 26.05 -7.93
C ILE A 483 -3.12 26.90 -6.95
N HIS A 484 -3.87 27.88 -7.42
CA HIS A 484 -4.75 28.66 -6.54
C HIS A 484 -5.85 27.80 -5.90
N ALA A 485 -6.47 26.90 -6.66
CA ALA A 485 -7.49 25.97 -6.14
C ALA A 485 -6.90 25.02 -5.09
N MET A 486 -5.72 24.46 -5.35
CA MET A 486 -4.96 23.67 -4.38
C MET A 486 -4.82 24.43 -3.06
N PHE A 487 -4.25 25.63 -3.12
CA PHE A 487 -4.02 26.47 -1.94
C PHE A 487 -5.30 26.94 -1.25
N TYR A 488 -6.43 27.03 -1.96
CA TYR A 488 -7.74 27.31 -1.38
C TYR A 488 -8.26 26.12 -0.56
N HIS A 489 -8.01 24.88 -1.00
CA HIS A 489 -8.52 23.67 -0.35
C HIS A 489 -7.62 23.13 0.77
N MET A 490 -6.29 23.32 0.69
CA MET A 490 -5.32 22.78 1.67
C MET A 490 -5.69 22.98 3.16
N PRO A 491 -6.21 24.14 3.61
CA PRO A 491 -6.57 24.33 5.02
C PRO A 491 -7.64 23.37 5.57
N ARG A 492 -8.42 22.68 4.71
CA ARG A 492 -9.39 21.65 5.14
C ARG A 492 -8.72 20.36 5.61
N PHE A 493 -7.50 20.08 5.16
CA PHE A 493 -6.86 18.79 5.34
C PHE A 493 -6.01 18.74 6.61
N GLU A 494 -6.65 18.88 7.77
CA GLU A 494 -5.98 18.97 9.08
C GLU A 494 -5.12 17.74 9.41
N ASN A 495 -5.45 16.55 8.88
CA ASN A 495 -4.66 15.34 9.09
C ASN A 495 -3.49 15.19 8.08
N ILE A 496 -3.42 16.03 7.04
CA ILE A 496 -2.26 16.09 6.14
C ILE A 496 -1.22 17.02 6.76
N ARG A 497 -0.09 16.44 7.15
CA ARG A 497 0.95 17.13 7.93
C ARG A 497 2.11 17.62 7.09
N VAL A 498 2.37 16.95 5.97
CA VAL A 498 3.42 17.29 5.01
C VAL A 498 2.85 17.19 3.60
N ALA A 499 3.18 18.14 2.72
CA ALA A 499 2.87 18.07 1.29
C ALA A 499 4.10 18.33 0.42
N ILE A 500 4.40 17.41 -0.49
CA ILE A 500 5.64 17.37 -1.27
C ILE A 500 5.34 17.56 -2.76
N TRP A 501 5.64 18.74 -3.29
CA TRP A 501 5.47 19.01 -4.72
C TRP A 501 6.51 18.24 -5.54
N TRP A 502 6.08 17.55 -6.60
CA TRP A 502 6.99 16.85 -7.48
C TRP A 502 7.52 17.77 -8.60
N ASN A 503 8.68 18.41 -8.41
CA ASN A 503 9.25 19.38 -9.36
C ASN A 503 10.08 18.70 -10.46
N GLY A 504 9.44 17.85 -11.27
CA GLY A 504 10.10 17.10 -12.33
C GLY A 504 9.35 17.12 -13.67
N ILE A 505 9.88 16.31 -14.60
CA ILE A 505 9.25 16.03 -15.89
C ILE A 505 9.20 14.52 -16.04
N ASP A 506 8.02 14.00 -16.37
CA ASP A 506 7.85 12.65 -16.87
C ASP A 506 7.83 12.66 -18.40
N TRP A 507 8.70 11.86 -19.00
CA TRP A 507 9.02 11.89 -20.43
C TRP A 507 8.33 10.75 -21.16
N ASP A 508 7.90 10.97 -22.40
CA ASP A 508 7.38 9.90 -23.23
C ASP A 508 8.51 8.97 -23.74
N ALA A 509 8.12 7.88 -24.40
CA ALA A 509 9.07 6.89 -24.93
C ALA A 509 10.02 7.44 -26.01
N ALA A 510 9.71 8.60 -26.61
CA ALA A 510 10.54 9.29 -27.59
C ALA A 510 11.40 10.39 -26.94
N GLY A 511 11.32 10.57 -25.61
CA GLY A 511 12.05 11.59 -24.87
C GLY A 511 11.44 12.99 -24.96
N ASN A 512 10.18 13.13 -25.36
CA ASN A 512 9.48 14.41 -25.29
C ASN A 512 8.86 14.62 -23.89
N PRO A 513 8.76 15.86 -23.40
CA PRO A 513 8.21 16.13 -22.08
C PRO A 513 6.70 15.87 -22.10
N GLY A 514 6.24 14.81 -21.43
CA GLY A 514 4.83 14.42 -21.41
C GLY A 514 4.06 15.07 -20.26
N ARG A 515 4.57 14.92 -19.03
CA ARG A 515 3.98 15.53 -17.84
C ARG A 515 4.99 16.48 -17.20
N ILE A 516 4.74 17.79 -17.33
CA ILE A 516 5.63 18.85 -16.86
C ILE A 516 5.09 19.43 -15.56
N TYR A 517 5.67 18.99 -14.44
CA TYR A 517 5.26 19.40 -13.10
C TYR A 517 6.13 20.52 -12.52
N LYS A 518 7.09 21.03 -13.31
CA LYS A 518 8.01 22.12 -12.93
C LYS A 518 7.26 23.39 -12.51
N LEU A 519 7.64 24.00 -11.38
CA LEU A 519 7.14 25.31 -10.92
C LEU A 519 7.85 26.47 -11.61
N ASP A 520 9.13 26.30 -11.92
CA ASP A 520 9.99 27.26 -12.62
C ASP A 520 9.81 27.24 -14.15
N GLU A 521 8.82 26.50 -14.65
CA GLU A 521 8.43 26.49 -16.07
C GLU A 521 7.91 27.86 -16.55
N ALA A 522 7.19 28.59 -15.68
CA ALA A 522 6.63 29.90 -16.00
C ALA A 522 6.56 30.82 -14.76
N PRO A 523 6.84 32.15 -14.89
CA PRO A 523 6.81 33.08 -13.76
C PRO A 523 5.47 33.14 -13.01
N GLU A 524 4.35 32.94 -13.69
CA GLU A 524 3.02 32.91 -13.11
C GLU A 524 2.80 31.73 -12.15
N TYR A 525 3.43 30.58 -12.40
CA TYR A 525 3.34 29.41 -11.51
C TYR A 525 4.09 29.69 -10.22
N VAL A 526 5.30 30.23 -10.32
CA VAL A 526 6.10 30.69 -9.18
C VAL A 526 5.34 31.74 -8.37
N ALA A 527 4.74 32.73 -9.03
CA ALA A 527 3.98 33.78 -8.36
C ALA A 527 2.76 33.24 -7.59
N ALA A 528 1.95 32.37 -8.22
CA ALA A 528 0.80 31.74 -7.57
C ALA A 528 1.22 30.84 -6.40
N PHE A 529 2.33 30.12 -6.54
CA PHE A 529 2.83 29.24 -5.48
C PHE A 529 3.41 30.04 -4.31
N ARG A 530 4.16 31.10 -4.57
CA ARG A 530 4.65 32.06 -3.57
C ARG A 530 3.52 32.69 -2.76
N GLU A 531 2.47 33.16 -3.43
CA GLU A 531 1.28 33.70 -2.77
C GLU A 531 0.66 32.66 -1.83
N GLY A 532 0.49 31.44 -2.32
CA GLY A 532 -0.06 30.33 -1.55
C GLY A 532 0.76 29.98 -0.31
N LEU A 533 2.08 29.85 -0.48
CA LEU A 533 3.06 29.51 0.57
C LEU A 533 3.23 30.61 1.62
N SER A 534 2.95 31.88 1.29
CA SER A 534 3.05 32.99 2.26
C SER A 534 2.18 32.82 3.51
N ARG A 535 1.20 31.90 3.46
CA ARG A 535 0.31 31.53 4.57
C ARG A 535 0.83 30.39 5.44
N TYR A 536 1.93 29.73 5.05
CA TYR A 536 2.51 28.60 5.75
C TYR A 536 3.90 28.98 6.26
N LYS A 537 4.11 28.83 7.56
CA LYS A 537 5.43 28.96 8.17
C LYS A 537 5.78 27.61 8.77
N THR A 538 6.64 26.86 8.10
CA THR A 538 7.13 25.60 8.70
C THR A 538 8.31 25.91 9.61
N PRO A 539 8.14 25.85 10.95
CA PRO A 539 9.25 26.08 11.86
C PRO A 539 10.32 24.98 11.67
N PRO A 540 11.60 25.31 11.92
CA PRO A 540 12.63 24.29 12.03
C PRO A 540 12.34 23.37 13.22
N LEU A 541 12.92 22.17 13.19
CA LEU A 541 12.85 21.27 14.33
C LEU A 541 13.51 21.97 15.54
N PRO A 542 12.86 22.08 16.70
CA PRO A 542 13.47 22.74 17.87
C PRO A 542 14.78 22.03 18.27
N PRO A 543 15.78 22.75 18.81
CA PRO A 543 16.99 22.12 19.34
C PRO A 543 16.66 21.20 20.51
N ILE A 544 17.52 20.21 20.78
CA ILE A 544 17.37 19.31 21.92
C ILE A 544 17.58 20.12 23.22
N PRO A 545 16.66 20.06 24.19
CA PRO A 545 16.83 20.77 25.45
C PRO A 545 18.13 20.36 26.16
N GLY A 546 19.10 21.27 26.25
CA GLY A 546 20.40 21.05 26.93
C GLY A 546 21.61 21.08 26.00
N GLU A 547 21.43 21.02 24.68
CA GLU A 547 22.45 21.41 23.70
C GLU A 547 22.21 22.88 23.34
N ALA A 548 22.84 23.79 24.06
CA ALA A 548 22.87 25.19 23.65
C ALA A 548 23.63 25.30 22.32
N ALA A 549 23.15 26.17 21.43
CA ALA A 549 23.92 26.61 20.28
C ALA A 549 25.17 27.34 20.80
N ASP A 550 26.32 26.66 20.76
CA ASP A 550 27.63 27.30 20.87
C ASP A 550 27.88 28.10 19.59
N ASP A 551 27.18 29.22 19.43
CA ASP A 551 27.48 30.21 18.39
C ASP A 551 27.20 31.63 18.92
N GLU A 552 27.86 31.97 20.01
CA GLU A 552 28.27 33.34 20.31
C GLU A 552 29.75 33.33 20.70
N THR A 553 30.65 33.35 19.71
CA THR A 553 32.01 33.85 19.95
C THR A 553 32.00 35.37 19.85
N ASP A 554 32.05 35.99 21.02
CA ASP A 554 32.56 37.33 21.27
C ASP A 554 33.78 37.66 20.40
N SER A 555 33.74 38.80 19.72
CA SER A 555 34.95 39.57 19.41
C SER A 555 34.68 41.06 19.55
N GLU A 556 34.57 41.52 20.80
CA GLU A 556 34.99 42.87 21.18
C GLU A 556 36.49 42.87 21.50
N THR A 557 37.13 44.04 21.32
CA THR A 557 38.55 44.43 21.55
C THR A 557 39.48 44.18 20.34
N ASP A 558 40.20 45.15 19.74
CA ASP A 558 40.68 46.47 20.21
C ASP A 558 40.83 47.49 19.05
N GLU A 559 40.47 48.74 19.32
CA GLU A 559 40.97 49.93 18.62
C GLU A 559 42.36 50.31 19.16
N GLU A 560 43.40 50.28 18.31
CA GLU A 560 44.53 51.22 18.40
C GLU A 560 45.04 51.53 16.98
N GLY A 561 44.99 52.81 16.61
CA GLY A 561 45.50 53.29 15.32
C GLY A 561 46.96 53.71 15.36
N THR A 562 47.68 53.61 14.24
CA THR A 562 48.61 54.67 13.78
C THR A 562 49.03 54.48 12.31
N THR A 563 48.64 55.48 11.50
CA THR A 563 49.31 56.16 10.36
C THR A 563 50.52 55.57 9.60
N GLY A 564 50.45 55.72 8.26
CA GLY A 564 51.58 55.87 7.32
C GLY A 564 51.49 54.86 6.16
N GLY A 565 51.54 55.16 4.87
CA GLY A 565 51.83 56.38 4.11
C GLY A 565 52.32 55.94 2.72
N ALA A 566 51.57 56.33 1.67
CA ALA A 566 51.94 56.68 0.29
C ALA A 566 52.78 55.77 -0.65
N ASP A 567 52.44 55.95 -1.94
CA ASP A 567 53.21 55.81 -3.20
C ASP A 567 53.24 54.43 -3.89
N SER A 568 52.48 54.26 -5.00
CA SER A 568 52.82 54.53 -6.43
C SER A 568 53.59 53.36 -7.06
N GLU A 569 53.51 52.97 -8.33
CA GLU A 569 52.88 53.36 -9.59
C GLU A 569 53.20 52.17 -10.56
N ASP A 570 52.48 52.09 -11.68
CA ASP A 570 52.93 51.52 -12.97
C ASP A 570 53.14 49.99 -13.12
N ALA A 571 52.85 49.34 -14.25
CA ALA A 571 52.25 49.69 -15.54
C ALA A 571 52.03 48.38 -16.35
N GLU A 572 51.12 48.45 -17.34
CA GLU A 572 51.19 47.90 -18.72
C GLU A 572 51.66 46.45 -18.98
N ALA A 573 51.22 45.70 -20.00
CA ALA A 573 50.25 45.78 -21.09
C ALA A 573 50.30 44.36 -21.74
N ALA A 574 49.19 43.81 -22.23
CA ALA A 574 48.82 43.73 -23.66
C ALA A 574 48.86 42.27 -24.18
N ASP A 575 47.80 41.97 -24.96
CA ASP A 575 47.78 41.13 -26.17
C ASP A 575 48.05 39.61 -26.00
N GLU A 576 47.41 38.68 -26.71
CA GLU A 576 46.61 38.70 -27.93
C GLU A 576 45.98 37.30 -28.10
N GLU A 577 44.92 37.25 -28.91
CA GLU A 577 44.45 36.15 -29.78
C GLU A 577 43.93 34.82 -29.16
N ASP A 578 42.67 34.42 -29.34
CA ASP A 578 41.82 34.11 -30.52
C ASP A 578 41.87 32.63 -30.95
N GLU A 579 40.70 32.15 -31.37
CA GLU A 579 40.39 30.90 -32.09
C GLU A 579 40.59 29.53 -31.42
N THR A 580 39.46 28.88 -31.10
CA THR A 580 39.23 27.49 -31.54
C THR A 580 37.77 27.32 -31.97
N GLY A 581 37.58 27.09 -33.27
CA GLY A 581 36.31 26.71 -33.88
C GLY A 581 36.00 25.21 -33.75
N ASP A 582 34.70 24.95 -33.76
CA ASP A 582 33.98 23.97 -34.58
C ASP A 582 34.48 22.52 -34.75
N THR A 583 33.64 21.63 -34.20
CA THR A 583 32.97 20.48 -34.84
C THR A 583 33.69 19.16 -35.15
N GLU A 584 32.94 18.09 -34.82
CA GLU A 584 32.71 16.79 -35.50
C GLU A 584 33.29 15.48 -34.94
N SER A 585 32.36 14.53 -34.73
CA SER A 585 32.45 13.04 -34.69
C SER A 585 33.22 12.41 -33.52
N GLU A 586 32.76 11.34 -32.84
CA GLU A 586 31.92 10.17 -33.19
C GLU A 586 30.92 9.77 -32.09
#